data_AF-A0A0R0HGT4-F1
#
_entry.id   AF-A0A0R0HGT4-F1
#
_cell.length_a   1.000
_cell.length_b   1.000
_cell.length_c   1.000
_cell.angle_alpha   90.00
_cell.angle_beta   90.00
_cell.angle_gamma   90.00
#
_symmetry.space_group_name_H-M   'P 1'
#
loop_
_entity.id
_entity.type
_entity.pdbx_description
1 polymer ?
#
loop_
_entity_poly.entity_id
_entity_poly.type
_entity_poly.pdbx_seq_one_letter_code
_entity_poly.pdbx_strand_id
1 'polypeptide(L)'
;MVYQEIMPHSLALMTDVFGNYVVQKFFEHGLASQRRELANKLLGHVLTLSLQMYGCRVIQKAIEVVDLDQKIEMVQELDGNVMRCVRDQNGNHVIQKCIECVPEDAIHFIVSTFFDQVVTLSTHPYGCRVIQRVLEHCKDPTTQQKVMDEILGAVSMLAQDQYGNYVVQHVLEHGKPHERSCIIKELAGKIVQMSQQKFASNVVEKCLTFGGPSERQLLVSEMLGTTDENEPLQAMMKDQFANYVVQKVLETCDDQQRELILSRIKVHLNALKKYTYGKHIVTRVEKLVAAGERRIAAQAPPQPA
;
A
#
# COMPACT_ATOMS: atom_id res chain seq x y z
N MET A 1 -16.83 40.69 8.17
CA MET A 1 -15.87 41.49 7.38
C MET A 1 -15.13 40.61 6.38
N VAL A 2 -14.12 39.81 6.77
CA VAL A 2 -13.32 39.00 5.81
C VAL A 2 -14.17 38.03 4.96
N TYR A 3 -15.12 37.30 5.56
CA TYR A 3 -15.98 36.38 4.83
C TYR A 3 -16.85 37.07 3.75
N GLN A 4 -17.40 38.24 4.07
CA GLN A 4 -18.28 38.99 3.16
C GLN A 4 -17.53 39.54 1.94
N GLU A 5 -16.25 39.82 2.08
CA GLU A 5 -15.39 40.26 0.96
C GLU A 5 -14.95 39.09 0.08
N ILE A 6 -14.76 37.90 0.67
CA ILE A 6 -14.30 36.71 -0.05
C ILE A 6 -15.42 36.02 -0.81
N MET A 7 -16.62 35.96 -0.24
CA MET A 7 -17.71 35.17 -0.80
C MET A 7 -18.07 35.49 -2.27
N PRO A 8 -18.17 36.77 -2.69
CA PRO A 8 -18.43 37.12 -4.09
C PRO A 8 -17.35 36.64 -5.07
N HIS A 9 -16.11 36.48 -4.60
CA HIS A 9 -14.94 36.10 -5.39
C HIS A 9 -14.46 34.67 -5.11
N SER A 10 -15.25 33.89 -4.37
CA SER A 10 -14.87 32.58 -3.84
C SER A 10 -14.39 31.62 -4.93
N LEU A 11 -15.11 31.51 -6.05
CA LEU A 11 -14.73 30.64 -7.18
C LEU A 11 -13.36 31.01 -7.78
N ALA A 12 -13.08 32.30 -7.95
CA ALA A 12 -11.78 32.75 -8.47
C ALA A 12 -10.65 32.38 -7.49
N LEU A 13 -10.90 32.60 -6.19
CA LEU A 13 -9.95 32.28 -5.12
C LEU A 13 -9.69 30.77 -5.01
N MET A 14 -10.68 29.91 -5.25
CA MET A 14 -10.51 28.45 -5.22
C MET A 14 -9.46 27.95 -6.21
N THR A 15 -9.32 28.64 -7.33
CA THR A 15 -8.36 28.31 -8.40
C THR A 15 -7.07 29.13 -8.34
N ASP A 16 -6.93 30.02 -7.35
CA ASP A 16 -5.74 30.84 -7.17
C ASP A 16 -4.69 30.13 -6.32
N VAL A 17 -3.40 30.37 -6.61
CA VAL A 17 -2.26 29.74 -5.94
C VAL A 17 -2.21 30.02 -4.43
N PHE A 18 -2.71 31.17 -3.98
CA PHE A 18 -2.76 31.54 -2.56
C PHE A 18 -4.20 31.59 -2.03
N GLY A 19 -5.16 32.05 -2.85
CA GLY A 19 -6.57 32.16 -2.49
C GLY A 19 -7.19 30.83 -2.05
N ASN A 20 -6.75 29.71 -2.62
CA ASN A 20 -7.29 28.40 -2.29
C ASN A 20 -7.09 28.05 -0.81
N TYR A 21 -6.01 28.51 -0.18
CA TYR A 21 -5.75 28.29 1.25
C TYR A 21 -6.73 29.06 2.13
N VAL A 22 -7.09 30.27 1.72
CA VAL A 22 -8.07 31.09 2.44
C VAL A 22 -9.44 30.42 2.41
N VAL A 23 -9.86 29.92 1.24
CA VAL A 23 -11.12 29.19 1.09
C VAL A 23 -11.12 27.91 1.94
N GLN A 24 -10.03 27.14 1.93
CA GLN A 24 -9.88 25.95 2.77
C GLN A 24 -9.99 26.28 4.27
N LYS A 25 -9.46 27.42 4.72
CA LYS A 25 -9.57 27.86 6.13
C LYS A 25 -10.99 28.22 6.54
N PHE A 26 -11.83 28.70 5.63
CA PHE A 26 -13.26 28.84 5.90
C PHE A 26 -13.98 27.50 6.02
N PHE A 27 -13.60 26.49 5.24
CA PHE A 27 -14.09 25.14 5.46
C PHE A 27 -13.59 24.54 6.79
N GLU A 28 -12.38 24.84 7.23
CA GLU A 28 -11.82 24.28 8.46
C GLU A 28 -12.34 24.96 9.74
N HIS A 29 -12.47 26.29 9.73
CA HIS A 29 -12.74 27.08 10.94
C HIS A 29 -13.99 27.96 10.84
N GLY A 30 -14.61 28.06 9.66
CA GLY A 30 -15.82 28.85 9.47
C GLY A 30 -17.02 28.26 10.21
N LEU A 31 -18.02 29.10 10.48
CA LEU A 31 -19.29 28.66 11.08
C LEU A 31 -20.00 27.68 10.15
N ALA A 32 -20.85 26.80 10.71
CA ALA A 32 -21.59 25.81 9.91
C ALA A 32 -22.39 26.45 8.76
N SER A 33 -23.01 27.61 9.00
CA SER A 33 -23.71 28.39 7.97
C SER A 33 -22.78 28.89 6.87
N GLN A 34 -21.58 29.37 7.23
CA GLN A 34 -20.58 29.84 6.26
C GLN A 34 -20.03 28.70 5.41
N ARG A 35 -19.80 27.52 6.01
CA ARG A 35 -19.38 26.32 5.28
C ARG A 35 -20.47 25.87 4.32
N ARG A 36 -21.73 25.87 4.77
CA ARG A 36 -22.88 25.51 3.92
C ARG A 36 -23.00 26.44 2.72
N GLU A 37 -22.96 27.75 2.95
CA GLU A 37 -23.07 28.75 1.89
C GLU A 37 -21.89 28.68 0.90
N LEU A 38 -20.68 28.45 1.40
CA LEU A 38 -19.49 28.28 0.56
C LEU A 38 -19.54 26.97 -0.25
N ALA A 39 -20.02 25.87 0.33
CA ALA A 39 -20.25 24.61 -0.38
C ALA A 39 -21.29 24.76 -1.49
N ASN A 40 -22.35 25.54 -1.27
CA ASN A 40 -23.33 25.84 -2.32
C ASN A 40 -22.72 26.59 -3.52
N LYS A 41 -21.60 27.31 -3.33
CA LYS A 41 -20.85 27.93 -4.45
C LYS A 41 -20.01 26.93 -5.24
N LEU A 42 -19.70 25.76 -4.68
CA LEU A 42 -18.99 24.69 -5.39
C LEU A 42 -19.91 23.94 -6.35
N LEU A 43 -21.22 23.92 -6.07
CA LEU A 43 -22.21 23.22 -6.87
C LEU A 43 -22.27 23.78 -8.30
N GLY A 44 -22.32 22.90 -9.29
CA GLY A 44 -22.17 23.17 -10.72
C GLY A 44 -20.71 23.32 -11.19
N HIS A 45 -19.74 23.26 -10.27
CA HIS A 45 -18.33 23.45 -10.56
C HIS A 45 -17.44 22.32 -10.02
N VAL A 46 -18.00 21.27 -9.40
CA VAL A 46 -17.22 20.26 -8.67
C VAL A 46 -16.28 19.53 -9.61
N LEU A 47 -16.74 19.10 -10.78
CA LEU A 47 -15.88 18.41 -11.76
C LEU A 47 -14.73 19.31 -12.23
N THR A 48 -15.04 20.55 -12.61
CA THR A 48 -14.04 21.51 -13.11
C THR A 48 -12.98 21.80 -12.05
N LEU A 49 -13.39 22.05 -10.80
CA LEU A 49 -12.49 22.31 -9.69
C LEU A 49 -11.67 21.06 -9.32
N SER A 50 -12.26 19.86 -9.40
CA SER A 50 -11.57 18.60 -9.10
C SER A 50 -10.38 18.33 -10.02
N LEU A 51 -10.47 18.77 -11.28
CA LEU A 51 -9.40 18.62 -12.27
C LEU A 51 -8.38 19.77 -12.23
N GLN A 52 -8.63 20.81 -11.42
CA GLN A 52 -7.76 21.98 -11.30
C GLN A 52 -6.81 21.84 -10.11
N MET A 53 -5.55 22.23 -10.29
CA MET A 53 -4.44 22.01 -9.34
C MET A 53 -4.68 22.54 -7.92
N TYR A 54 -5.37 23.66 -7.76
CA TYR A 54 -5.69 24.29 -6.48
C TYR A 54 -7.14 23.99 -6.06
N GLY A 55 -8.07 24.00 -7.01
CA GLY A 55 -9.49 23.69 -6.81
C GLY A 55 -9.70 22.31 -6.22
N CYS A 56 -8.89 21.32 -6.63
CA CYS A 56 -9.01 19.96 -6.10
C CYS A 56 -8.76 19.92 -4.59
N ARG A 57 -7.91 20.81 -4.06
CA ARG A 57 -7.63 20.92 -2.61
C ARG A 57 -8.84 21.48 -1.87
N VAL A 58 -9.53 22.45 -2.47
CA VAL A 58 -10.78 22.98 -1.92
C VAL A 58 -11.87 21.92 -1.93
N ILE A 59 -12.06 21.18 -3.03
CA ILE A 59 -13.06 20.11 -3.13
C ILE A 59 -12.79 19.02 -2.09
N GLN A 60 -11.54 18.57 -1.95
CA GLN A 60 -11.16 17.62 -0.89
C GLN A 60 -11.51 18.15 0.49
N LYS A 61 -11.12 19.40 0.81
CA LYS A 61 -11.41 20.00 2.12
C LYS A 61 -12.91 20.13 2.37
N ALA A 62 -13.70 20.49 1.37
CA ALA A 62 -15.14 20.57 1.48
C ALA A 62 -15.74 19.18 1.78
N ILE A 63 -15.41 18.14 1.00
CA ILE A 63 -15.89 16.77 1.21
C ILE A 63 -15.55 16.23 2.62
N GLU A 64 -14.45 16.68 3.23
CA GLU A 64 -14.10 16.29 4.60
C GLU A 64 -15.10 16.83 5.64
N VAL A 65 -15.53 18.08 5.51
CA VAL A 65 -16.11 18.85 6.63
C VAL A 65 -17.55 19.32 6.43
N VAL A 66 -18.08 19.30 5.22
CA VAL A 66 -19.48 19.69 4.95
C VAL A 66 -20.46 18.61 5.39
N ASP A 67 -21.73 18.97 5.51
CA ASP A 67 -22.77 18.05 5.93
C ASP A 67 -23.06 17.00 4.85
N LEU A 68 -23.56 15.84 5.27
CA LEU A 68 -23.72 14.67 4.40
C LEU A 68 -24.55 14.96 3.15
N ASP A 69 -25.64 15.74 3.27
CA ASP A 69 -26.47 16.11 2.13
C ASP A 69 -25.69 16.87 1.06
N GLN A 70 -24.82 17.80 1.46
CA GLN A 70 -23.96 18.53 0.54
C GLN A 70 -22.85 17.66 -0.02
N LYS A 71 -22.29 16.72 0.77
CA LYS A 71 -21.32 15.75 0.24
C LYS A 71 -21.94 14.95 -0.90
N ILE A 72 -23.14 14.44 -0.70
CA ILE A 72 -23.87 13.63 -1.69
C ILE A 72 -24.13 14.44 -2.96
N GLU A 73 -24.65 15.67 -2.82
CA GLU A 73 -24.91 16.55 -3.96
C GLU A 73 -23.62 16.87 -4.75
N MET A 74 -22.52 17.17 -4.05
CA MET A 74 -21.23 17.43 -4.68
C MET A 74 -20.67 16.21 -5.41
N VAL A 75 -20.69 15.02 -4.80
CA VAL A 75 -20.12 13.83 -5.47
C VAL A 75 -20.94 13.43 -6.68
N GLN A 76 -22.25 13.67 -6.69
CA GLN A 76 -23.12 13.34 -7.82
C GLN A 76 -22.73 14.07 -9.11
N GLU A 77 -22.11 15.25 -9.04
CA GLU A 77 -21.56 15.96 -10.22
C GLU A 77 -20.41 15.22 -10.91
N LEU A 78 -19.78 14.25 -10.24
CA LEU A 78 -18.72 13.43 -10.80
C LEU A 78 -19.25 12.23 -11.59
N ASP A 79 -20.56 11.97 -11.55
CA ASP A 79 -21.18 10.89 -12.30
C ASP A 79 -20.93 11.06 -13.82
N GLY A 80 -20.69 9.93 -14.49
CA GLY A 80 -20.23 9.88 -15.88
C GLY A 80 -18.78 10.35 -16.12
N ASN A 81 -18.08 10.91 -15.11
CA ASN A 81 -16.71 11.43 -15.24
C ASN A 81 -15.70 10.75 -14.30
N VAL A 82 -16.11 9.72 -13.55
CA VAL A 82 -15.29 9.03 -12.55
C VAL A 82 -13.92 8.60 -13.09
N MET A 83 -13.88 7.88 -14.23
CA MET A 83 -12.62 7.41 -14.82
C MET A 83 -11.71 8.55 -15.29
N ARG A 84 -12.30 9.67 -15.74
CA ARG A 84 -11.53 10.87 -16.09
C ARG A 84 -10.87 11.45 -14.85
N CYS A 85 -11.59 11.53 -13.73
CA CYS A 85 -11.03 12.00 -12.47
C CYS A 85 -9.94 11.05 -11.94
N VAL A 86 -10.15 9.73 -11.95
CA VAL A 86 -9.15 8.75 -11.49
C VAL A 86 -7.83 8.83 -12.26
N ARG A 87 -7.89 9.11 -13.57
CA ARG A 87 -6.69 9.22 -14.42
C ARG A 87 -6.04 10.61 -14.39
N ASP A 88 -6.66 11.58 -13.74
CA ASP A 88 -6.13 12.94 -13.62
C ASP A 88 -5.23 13.09 -12.39
N GLN A 89 -4.16 13.88 -12.52
CA GLN A 89 -3.19 14.12 -11.44
C GLN A 89 -3.79 14.83 -10.22
N ASN A 90 -4.89 15.56 -10.39
CA ASN A 90 -5.62 16.25 -9.32
C ASN A 90 -6.89 15.48 -8.92
N GLY A 91 -7.67 15.07 -9.93
CA GLY A 91 -8.98 14.43 -9.74
C GLY A 91 -8.93 13.13 -8.97
N ASN A 92 -7.83 12.37 -9.06
CA ASN A 92 -7.69 11.11 -8.34
C ASN A 92 -7.76 11.31 -6.82
N HIS A 93 -7.26 12.45 -6.32
CA HIS A 93 -7.30 12.77 -4.90
C HIS A 93 -8.73 13.09 -4.43
N VAL A 94 -9.54 13.68 -5.31
CA VAL A 94 -10.96 13.92 -5.02
C VAL A 94 -11.71 12.59 -4.95
N ILE A 95 -11.49 11.67 -5.90
CA ILE A 95 -12.14 10.35 -5.87
C ILE A 95 -11.76 9.56 -4.61
N GLN A 96 -10.48 9.58 -4.22
CA GLN A 96 -10.03 8.99 -2.95
C GLN A 96 -10.79 9.62 -1.76
N LYS A 97 -10.94 10.94 -1.75
CA LYS A 97 -11.65 11.63 -0.68
C LYS A 97 -13.14 11.30 -0.63
N CYS A 98 -13.79 11.12 -1.78
CA CYS A 98 -15.16 10.64 -1.85
C CYS A 98 -15.29 9.28 -1.15
N ILE A 99 -14.39 8.33 -1.46
CA ILE A 99 -14.38 6.98 -0.89
C ILE A 99 -14.11 7.00 0.63
N GLU A 100 -13.25 7.89 1.11
CA GLU A 100 -12.92 8.02 2.54
C GLU A 100 -14.05 8.63 3.38
N CYS A 101 -14.80 9.59 2.81
CA CYS A 101 -15.62 10.52 3.59
C CYS A 101 -17.13 10.47 3.29
N VAL A 102 -17.55 9.73 2.28
CA VAL A 102 -18.96 9.59 1.87
C VAL A 102 -19.40 8.13 2.03
N PRO A 103 -20.57 7.86 2.62
CA PRO A 103 -21.13 6.52 2.73
C PRO A 103 -21.16 5.79 1.38
N GLU A 104 -20.81 4.50 1.40
CA GLU A 104 -20.63 3.68 0.19
C GLU A 104 -21.91 3.62 -0.67
N ASP A 105 -23.09 3.59 -0.06
CA ASP A 105 -24.39 3.58 -0.72
C ASP A 105 -24.61 4.84 -1.58
N ALA A 106 -24.07 5.98 -1.16
CA ALA A 106 -24.15 7.23 -1.91
C ALA A 106 -23.08 7.38 -3.01
N ILE A 107 -22.04 6.55 -3.00
CA ILE A 107 -20.96 6.55 -4.01
C ILE A 107 -20.90 5.25 -4.81
N HIS A 108 -21.96 4.44 -4.78
CA HIS A 108 -21.99 3.18 -5.52
C HIS A 108 -21.67 3.37 -7.01
N PHE A 109 -22.12 4.47 -7.64
CA PHE A 109 -21.80 4.78 -9.04
C PHE A 109 -20.28 4.97 -9.28
N ILE A 110 -19.54 5.50 -8.29
CA ILE A 110 -18.08 5.60 -8.34
C ILE A 110 -17.47 4.21 -8.27
N VAL A 111 -17.85 3.44 -7.26
CA VAL A 111 -17.28 2.12 -6.99
C VAL A 111 -17.56 1.15 -8.14
N SER A 112 -18.80 1.13 -8.64
CA SER A 112 -19.21 0.23 -9.72
C SER A 112 -18.52 0.52 -11.05
N THR A 113 -18.00 1.74 -11.24
CA THR A 113 -17.19 2.10 -12.42
C THR A 113 -15.85 1.36 -12.44
N PHE A 114 -15.38 0.85 -11.30
CA PHE A 114 -14.10 0.15 -11.20
C PHE A 114 -14.18 -1.34 -11.48
N PHE A 115 -15.37 -1.93 -11.42
CA PHE A 115 -15.57 -3.35 -11.74
C PHE A 115 -15.13 -3.64 -13.18
N ASP A 116 -14.47 -4.78 -13.38
CA ASP A 116 -13.83 -5.20 -14.64
C ASP A 116 -12.65 -4.31 -15.09
N GLN A 117 -12.22 -3.36 -14.24
CA GLN A 117 -11.11 -2.45 -14.48
C GLN A 117 -10.10 -2.45 -13.32
N VAL A 118 -10.30 -3.29 -12.28
CA VAL A 118 -9.51 -3.23 -11.04
C VAL A 118 -8.05 -3.49 -11.32
N VAL A 119 -7.74 -4.47 -12.18
CA VAL A 119 -6.36 -4.79 -12.57
C VAL A 119 -5.72 -3.61 -13.30
N THR A 120 -6.42 -3.05 -14.29
CA THR A 120 -5.94 -1.88 -15.07
C THR A 120 -5.69 -0.66 -14.18
N LEU A 121 -6.57 -0.42 -13.21
CA LEU A 121 -6.43 0.67 -12.25
C LEU A 121 -5.29 0.38 -11.25
N SER A 122 -5.10 -0.87 -10.84
CA SER A 122 -4.03 -1.27 -9.91
C SER A 122 -2.64 -1.07 -10.51
N THR A 123 -2.51 -1.17 -11.83
CA THR A 123 -1.26 -0.86 -12.56
C THR A 123 -1.15 0.60 -13.02
N HIS A 124 -2.07 1.48 -12.60
CA HIS A 124 -2.05 2.90 -12.94
C HIS A 124 -1.44 3.74 -11.79
N PRO A 125 -0.58 4.75 -12.07
CA PRO A 125 0.08 5.58 -11.05
C PRO A 125 -0.85 6.21 -10.01
N TYR A 126 -2.06 6.57 -10.43
CA TYR A 126 -3.09 7.15 -9.56
C TYR A 126 -4.18 6.14 -9.18
N GLY A 127 -4.46 5.19 -10.08
CA GLY A 127 -5.56 4.24 -9.92
C GLY A 127 -5.29 3.27 -8.77
N CYS A 128 -4.02 2.89 -8.57
CA CYS A 128 -3.63 1.96 -7.51
C CYS A 128 -3.94 2.52 -6.11
N ARG A 129 -3.90 3.85 -5.95
CA ARG A 129 -4.27 4.54 -4.71
C ARG A 129 -5.78 4.54 -4.51
N VAL A 130 -6.54 4.75 -5.58
CA VAL A 130 -8.02 4.66 -5.55
C VAL A 130 -8.47 3.25 -5.18
N ILE A 131 -7.90 2.20 -5.78
CA ILE A 131 -8.21 0.81 -5.44
C ILE A 131 -7.88 0.50 -3.96
N GLN A 132 -6.75 0.99 -3.44
CA GLN A 132 -6.45 0.86 -2.01
C GLN A 132 -7.51 1.53 -1.12
N ARG A 133 -8.00 2.73 -1.47
CA ARG A 133 -9.11 3.35 -0.72
C ARG A 133 -10.39 2.51 -0.76
N VAL A 134 -10.72 1.89 -1.89
CA VAL A 134 -11.87 0.96 -1.98
C VAL A 134 -11.70 -0.20 -1.02
N LEU A 135 -10.53 -0.84 -1.00
CA LEU A 135 -10.23 -1.95 -0.06
C LEU A 135 -10.35 -1.50 1.41
N GLU A 136 -9.90 -0.28 1.72
CA GLU A 136 -9.88 0.27 3.08
C GLU A 136 -11.25 0.70 3.59
N HIS A 137 -12.08 1.33 2.75
CA HIS A 137 -13.27 2.06 3.19
C HIS A 137 -14.60 1.46 2.73
N CYS A 138 -14.64 0.78 1.59
CA CYS A 138 -15.86 0.09 1.15
C CYS A 138 -16.03 -1.21 1.95
N LYS A 139 -17.22 -1.47 2.48
CA LYS A 139 -17.53 -2.64 3.32
C LYS A 139 -18.66 -3.50 2.78
N ASP A 140 -19.32 -3.07 1.71
CA ASP A 140 -20.29 -3.91 1.02
C ASP A 140 -19.65 -5.24 0.60
N PRO A 141 -20.25 -6.39 0.95
CA PRO A 141 -19.69 -7.69 0.60
C PRO A 141 -19.54 -7.92 -0.91
N THR A 142 -20.45 -7.38 -1.72
CA THR A 142 -20.41 -7.55 -3.19
C THR A 142 -19.29 -6.73 -3.79
N THR A 143 -19.12 -5.48 -3.35
CA THR A 143 -17.98 -4.63 -3.73
C THR A 143 -16.66 -5.33 -3.39
N GLN A 144 -16.51 -5.76 -2.13
CA GLN A 144 -15.29 -6.41 -1.64
C GLN A 144 -14.99 -7.69 -2.42
N GLN A 145 -16.00 -8.52 -2.68
CA GLN A 145 -15.84 -9.75 -3.45
C GLN A 145 -15.36 -9.48 -4.87
N LYS A 146 -16.03 -8.60 -5.62
CA LYS A 146 -15.67 -8.30 -7.03
C LYS A 146 -14.26 -7.75 -7.16
N VAL A 147 -13.90 -6.79 -6.31
CA VAL A 147 -12.57 -6.17 -6.32
C VAL A 147 -11.50 -7.19 -5.96
N MET A 148 -11.76 -8.03 -4.95
CA MET A 148 -10.82 -9.06 -4.52
C MET A 148 -10.65 -10.16 -5.58
N ASP A 149 -11.71 -10.60 -6.25
CA ASP A 149 -11.64 -11.62 -7.30
C ASP A 149 -10.75 -11.19 -8.47
N GLU A 150 -10.87 -9.94 -8.92
CA GLU A 150 -10.01 -9.38 -9.96
C GLU A 150 -8.53 -9.31 -9.52
N ILE A 151 -8.27 -8.89 -8.27
CA ILE A 151 -6.91 -8.82 -7.72
C ILE A 151 -6.31 -10.22 -7.61
N LEU A 152 -7.06 -11.18 -7.05
CA LEU A 152 -6.61 -12.56 -6.85
C LEU A 152 -6.39 -13.28 -8.19
N GLY A 153 -7.17 -12.95 -9.22
CA GLY A 153 -6.98 -13.45 -10.59
C GLY A 153 -5.71 -12.93 -11.29
N ALA A 154 -5.08 -11.87 -10.78
CA ALA A 154 -3.94 -11.21 -11.42
C ALA A 154 -2.70 -11.03 -10.52
N VAL A 155 -2.63 -11.73 -9.37
CA VAL A 155 -1.58 -11.58 -8.35
C VAL A 155 -0.17 -11.62 -8.94
N SER A 156 0.13 -12.65 -9.74
CA SER A 156 1.46 -12.83 -10.35
C SER A 156 1.90 -11.63 -11.19
N MET A 157 0.96 -10.98 -11.91
CA MET A 157 1.26 -9.80 -12.73
C MET A 157 1.35 -8.55 -11.87
N LEU A 158 0.38 -8.33 -10.99
CA LEU A 158 0.34 -7.16 -10.10
C LEU A 158 1.56 -7.09 -9.19
N ALA A 159 2.02 -8.23 -8.64
CA ALA A 159 3.16 -8.27 -7.74
C ALA A 159 4.47 -7.78 -8.38
N GLN A 160 4.59 -7.89 -9.70
CA GLN A 160 5.78 -7.49 -10.47
C GLN A 160 5.66 -6.07 -11.04
N ASP A 161 4.45 -5.51 -11.10
CA ASP A 161 4.20 -4.17 -11.61
C ASP A 161 4.66 -3.08 -10.64
N GLN A 162 5.12 -1.94 -11.18
CA GLN A 162 5.65 -0.82 -10.41
C GLN A 162 4.62 -0.15 -9.47
N TYR A 163 3.32 -0.27 -9.75
CA TYR A 163 2.23 0.25 -8.93
C TYR A 163 1.39 -0.89 -8.32
N GLY A 164 1.12 -1.92 -9.10
CA GLY A 164 0.32 -3.09 -8.69
C GLY A 164 0.89 -3.80 -7.47
N ASN A 165 2.22 -3.78 -7.29
CA ASN A 165 2.85 -4.41 -6.14
C ASN A 165 2.34 -3.82 -4.82
N TYR A 166 2.00 -2.53 -4.78
CA TYR A 166 1.44 -1.91 -3.58
C TYR A 166 0.03 -2.38 -3.27
N VAL A 167 -0.78 -2.71 -4.27
CA VAL A 167 -2.12 -3.28 -4.07
C VAL A 167 -2.01 -4.69 -3.50
N VAL A 168 -1.10 -5.52 -4.03
CA VAL A 168 -0.87 -6.87 -3.48
C VAL A 168 -0.33 -6.80 -2.05
N GLN A 169 0.62 -5.90 -1.76
CA GLN A 169 1.12 -5.68 -0.40
C GLN A 169 -0.01 -5.24 0.54
N HIS A 170 -0.91 -4.37 0.09
CA HIS A 170 -2.06 -3.93 0.88
C HIS A 170 -2.96 -5.11 1.29
N VAL A 171 -3.26 -6.03 0.37
CA VAL A 171 -4.05 -7.24 0.68
C VAL A 171 -3.29 -8.17 1.63
N LEU A 172 -1.97 -8.32 1.49
CA LEU A 172 -1.16 -9.10 2.41
C LEU A 172 -1.20 -8.54 3.85
N GLU A 173 -1.19 -7.22 4.00
CA GLU A 173 -1.20 -6.53 5.30
C GLU A 173 -2.57 -6.53 5.97
N HIS A 174 -3.61 -6.20 5.20
CA HIS A 174 -4.93 -5.84 5.74
C HIS A 174 -6.05 -6.79 5.31
N GLY A 175 -5.85 -7.60 4.27
CA GLY A 175 -6.83 -8.56 3.77
C GLY A 175 -7.12 -9.71 4.75
N LYS A 176 -8.12 -10.51 4.44
CA LYS A 176 -8.54 -11.67 5.25
C LYS A 176 -7.50 -12.79 5.14
N PRO A 177 -7.40 -13.71 6.13
CA PRO A 177 -6.42 -14.80 6.09
C PRO A 177 -6.45 -15.63 4.80
N HIS A 178 -7.63 -15.97 4.27
CA HIS A 178 -7.74 -16.76 3.04
C HIS A 178 -7.26 -16.01 1.79
N GLU A 179 -7.47 -14.68 1.71
CA GLU A 179 -7.00 -13.83 0.61
C GLU A 179 -5.47 -13.80 0.60
N ARG A 180 -4.84 -13.68 1.78
CA ARG A 180 -3.38 -13.77 1.95
C ARG A 180 -2.86 -15.14 1.53
N SER A 181 -3.52 -16.21 1.98
CA SER A 181 -3.15 -17.58 1.61
C SER A 181 -3.24 -17.82 0.10
N CYS A 182 -4.25 -17.26 -0.58
CA CYS A 182 -4.36 -17.32 -2.04
C CYS A 182 -3.16 -16.65 -2.72
N ILE A 183 -2.79 -15.43 -2.29
CA ILE A 183 -1.62 -14.72 -2.81
C ILE A 183 -0.35 -15.55 -2.61
N ILE A 184 -0.11 -16.03 -1.38
CA ILE A 184 1.12 -16.76 -1.06
C ILE A 184 1.24 -18.05 -1.87
N LYS A 185 0.14 -18.80 -2.02
CA LYS A 185 0.12 -20.03 -2.82
C LYS A 185 0.35 -19.77 -4.31
N GLU A 186 -0.17 -18.68 -4.86
CA GLU A 186 0.02 -18.29 -6.27
C GLU A 186 1.47 -17.88 -6.58
N LEU A 187 2.16 -17.31 -5.59
CA LEU A 187 3.56 -16.89 -5.71
C LEU A 187 4.57 -17.97 -5.33
N ALA A 188 4.14 -19.02 -4.62
CA ALA A 188 4.98 -20.17 -4.32
C ALA A 188 5.49 -20.83 -5.61
N GLY A 189 6.76 -21.25 -5.61
CA GLY A 189 7.49 -21.73 -6.78
C GLY A 189 8.15 -20.64 -7.62
N LYS A 190 7.92 -19.35 -7.30
CA LYS A 190 8.49 -18.18 -8.01
C LYS A 190 9.24 -17.23 -7.07
N ILE A 191 9.37 -17.57 -5.80
CA ILE A 191 9.90 -16.71 -4.72
C ILE A 191 11.34 -16.31 -4.97
N VAL A 192 12.20 -17.23 -5.40
CA VAL A 192 13.61 -16.91 -5.68
C VAL A 192 13.70 -15.90 -6.83
N GLN A 193 12.96 -16.12 -7.91
CA GLN A 193 12.92 -15.23 -9.07
C GLN A 193 12.37 -13.84 -8.70
N MET A 194 11.22 -13.80 -8.00
CA MET A 194 10.55 -12.56 -7.60
C MET A 194 11.37 -11.76 -6.60
N SER A 195 12.13 -12.42 -5.74
CA SER A 195 13.03 -11.75 -4.79
C SER A 195 14.12 -10.95 -5.48
N GLN A 196 14.53 -11.32 -6.70
CA GLN A 196 15.54 -10.63 -7.49
C GLN A 196 14.97 -9.48 -8.34
N GLN A 197 13.67 -9.17 -8.18
CA GLN A 197 13.01 -8.10 -8.91
C GLN A 197 12.72 -6.91 -7.99
N LYS A 198 12.94 -5.70 -8.49
CA LYS A 198 12.80 -4.44 -7.75
C LYS A 198 11.46 -4.29 -7.00
N PHE A 199 10.36 -4.70 -7.63
CA PHE A 199 9.01 -4.50 -7.08
C PHE A 199 8.51 -5.73 -6.33
N ALA A 200 8.65 -6.91 -6.95
CA ALA A 200 8.17 -8.16 -6.39
C ALA A 200 8.93 -8.60 -5.13
N SER A 201 10.18 -8.18 -4.93
CA SER A 201 10.91 -8.45 -3.68
C SER A 201 10.17 -7.93 -2.45
N ASN A 202 9.54 -6.75 -2.55
CA ASN A 202 8.74 -6.17 -1.46
C ASN A 202 7.49 -7.03 -1.17
N VAL A 203 6.87 -7.58 -2.21
CA VAL A 203 5.72 -8.49 -2.07
C VAL A 203 6.15 -9.77 -1.36
N VAL A 204 7.31 -10.34 -1.70
CA VAL A 204 7.87 -11.51 -1.02
C VAL A 204 8.15 -11.21 0.46
N GLU A 205 8.72 -10.04 0.78
CA GLU A 205 8.91 -9.63 2.18
C GLU A 205 7.58 -9.58 2.96
N LYS A 206 6.49 -9.09 2.34
CA LYS A 206 5.16 -9.09 2.95
C LYS A 206 4.59 -10.51 3.08
N CYS A 207 4.81 -11.40 2.11
CA CYS A 207 4.43 -12.81 2.24
C CYS A 207 5.09 -13.47 3.45
N LEU A 208 6.39 -13.23 3.67
CA LEU A 208 7.12 -13.76 4.83
C LEU A 208 6.62 -13.19 6.16
N THR A 209 6.26 -11.90 6.16
CA THR A 209 5.81 -11.17 7.36
C THR A 209 4.39 -11.56 7.77
N PHE A 210 3.47 -11.66 6.81
CA PHE A 210 2.03 -11.82 7.07
C PHE A 210 1.51 -13.23 6.81
N GLY A 211 2.30 -14.12 6.20
CA GLY A 211 1.98 -15.53 6.03
C GLY A 211 2.01 -16.31 7.34
N GLY A 212 1.19 -17.36 7.42
CA GLY A 212 1.17 -18.29 8.54
C GLY A 212 2.43 -19.16 8.62
N PRO A 213 2.63 -19.93 9.70
CA PRO A 213 3.83 -20.74 9.89
C PRO A 213 4.13 -21.72 8.74
N SER A 214 3.10 -22.45 8.26
CA SER A 214 3.24 -23.42 7.17
C SER A 214 3.55 -22.75 5.83
N GLU A 215 2.96 -21.57 5.59
CA GLU A 215 3.23 -20.78 4.39
C GLU A 215 4.65 -20.22 4.43
N ARG A 216 5.08 -19.66 5.56
CA ARG A 216 6.46 -19.21 5.73
C ARG A 216 7.45 -20.34 5.53
N GLN A 217 7.17 -21.53 6.07
CA GLN A 217 7.98 -22.72 5.84
C GLN A 217 8.09 -23.06 4.35
N LEU A 218 6.98 -23.03 3.62
CA LEU A 218 6.96 -23.26 2.17
C LEU A 218 7.89 -22.29 1.44
N LEU A 219 7.80 -20.99 1.73
CA LEU A 219 8.64 -19.95 1.11
C LEU A 219 10.12 -20.12 1.46
N VAL A 220 10.42 -20.42 2.72
CA VAL A 220 11.80 -20.64 3.19
C VAL A 220 12.41 -21.88 2.56
N SER A 221 11.65 -22.98 2.46
CA SER A 221 12.10 -24.20 1.80
C SER A 221 12.48 -23.96 0.34
N GLU A 222 11.70 -23.13 -0.38
CA GLU A 222 12.04 -22.74 -1.75
C GLU A 222 13.35 -21.94 -1.83
N MET A 223 13.56 -21.00 -0.89
CA MET A 223 14.78 -20.20 -0.83
C MET A 223 16.03 -21.03 -0.51
N LEU A 224 15.90 -22.07 0.31
CA LEU A 224 17.01 -22.98 0.62
C LEU A 224 17.35 -23.92 -0.55
N GLY A 225 16.38 -24.22 -1.41
CA GLY A 225 16.52 -25.19 -2.49
C GLY A 225 16.53 -26.63 -2.00
N THR A 226 16.67 -27.56 -2.93
CA THR A 226 16.64 -29.01 -2.66
C THR A 226 18.04 -29.64 -2.55
N THR A 227 19.09 -28.88 -2.86
CA THR A 227 20.48 -29.36 -2.83
C THR A 227 21.22 -28.78 -1.62
N ASP A 228 22.25 -29.48 -1.17
CA ASP A 228 23.09 -29.00 -0.06
C ASP A 228 23.97 -27.80 -0.46
N GLU A 229 24.05 -27.49 -1.75
CA GLU A 229 24.86 -26.40 -2.28
C GLU A 229 24.21 -25.00 -2.06
N ASN A 230 22.94 -24.92 -1.65
CA ASN A 230 22.23 -23.66 -1.39
C ASN A 230 22.28 -22.65 -2.55
N GLU A 231 22.35 -23.12 -3.80
CA GLU A 231 22.52 -22.24 -4.95
C GLU A 231 21.49 -21.08 -4.99
N PRO A 232 20.19 -21.30 -4.68
CA PRO A 232 19.21 -20.21 -4.67
C PRO A 232 19.48 -19.17 -3.57
N LEU A 233 19.71 -19.61 -2.33
CA LEU A 233 20.03 -18.71 -1.22
C LEU A 233 21.31 -17.91 -1.48
N GLN A 234 22.34 -18.56 -2.04
CA GLN A 234 23.59 -17.90 -2.40
C GLN A 234 23.39 -16.81 -3.46
N ALA A 235 22.57 -17.07 -4.48
CA ALA A 235 22.23 -16.07 -5.49
C ALA A 235 21.49 -14.89 -4.85
N MET A 236 20.51 -15.17 -3.98
CA MET A 236 19.73 -14.13 -3.29
C MET A 236 20.59 -13.22 -2.40
N MET A 237 21.53 -13.79 -1.65
CA MET A 237 22.43 -13.00 -0.78
C MET A 237 23.35 -12.03 -1.53
N LYS A 238 23.62 -12.29 -2.82
CA LYS A 238 24.51 -11.48 -3.66
C LYS A 238 23.74 -10.46 -4.51
N ASP A 239 22.43 -10.61 -4.62
CA ASP A 239 21.58 -9.77 -5.46
C ASP A 239 21.18 -8.44 -4.77
N GLN A 240 20.93 -7.40 -5.58
CA GLN A 240 20.64 -6.05 -5.10
C GLN A 240 19.27 -5.90 -4.41
N PHE A 241 18.32 -6.79 -4.67
CA PHE A 241 16.98 -6.79 -4.05
C PHE A 241 16.78 -7.98 -3.13
N ALA A 242 17.17 -9.19 -3.56
CA ALA A 242 16.89 -10.40 -2.81
C ALA A 242 17.66 -10.48 -1.47
N ASN A 243 18.75 -9.71 -1.30
CA ASN A 243 19.43 -9.59 -0.02
C ASN A 243 18.52 -9.03 1.09
N TYR A 244 17.54 -8.18 0.76
CA TYR A 244 16.55 -7.70 1.73
C TYR A 244 15.57 -8.80 2.13
N VAL A 245 15.15 -9.64 1.17
CA VAL A 245 14.31 -10.81 1.43
C VAL A 245 15.02 -11.80 2.37
N VAL A 246 16.31 -12.09 2.15
CA VAL A 246 17.08 -12.96 3.05
C VAL A 246 17.14 -12.38 4.47
N GLN A 247 17.33 -11.06 4.61
CA GLN A 247 17.30 -10.42 5.92
C GLN A 247 15.92 -10.50 6.58
N LYS A 248 14.84 -10.36 5.79
CA LYS A 248 13.46 -10.48 6.26
C LYS A 248 13.14 -11.88 6.78
N VAL A 249 13.63 -12.90 6.09
CA VAL A 249 13.51 -14.30 6.53
C VAL A 249 14.15 -14.49 7.91
N LEU A 250 15.37 -13.97 8.12
CA LEU A 250 16.06 -14.08 9.41
C LEU A 250 15.30 -13.39 10.56
N GLU A 251 14.48 -12.39 10.26
CA GLU A 251 13.62 -11.67 11.22
C GLU A 251 12.32 -12.41 11.54
N THR A 252 11.73 -13.07 10.55
CA THR A 252 10.36 -13.61 10.62
C THR A 252 10.29 -15.10 10.92
N CYS A 253 11.38 -15.84 10.70
CA CYS A 253 11.46 -17.27 11.00
C CYS A 253 11.47 -17.57 12.50
N ASP A 254 10.98 -18.76 12.84
CA ASP A 254 11.19 -19.35 14.17
C ASP A 254 12.68 -19.69 14.40
N ASP A 255 13.02 -20.07 15.63
CA ASP A 255 14.42 -20.30 16.01
C ASP A 255 15.04 -21.49 15.27
N GLN A 256 14.28 -22.55 14.97
CA GLN A 256 14.77 -23.73 14.26
C GLN A 256 15.09 -23.39 12.79
N GLN A 257 14.17 -22.71 12.11
CA GLN A 257 14.36 -22.23 10.75
C GLN A 257 15.52 -21.22 10.70
N ARG A 258 15.60 -20.32 11.68
CA ARG A 258 16.68 -19.33 11.75
C ARG A 258 18.04 -20.00 11.91
N GLU A 259 18.17 -21.00 12.79
CA GLU A 259 19.41 -21.76 12.97
C GLU A 259 19.82 -22.47 11.68
N LEU A 260 18.88 -23.13 11.01
CA LEU A 260 19.12 -23.79 9.72
C LEU A 260 19.64 -22.78 8.69
N ILE A 261 18.95 -21.66 8.49
CA ILE A 261 19.33 -20.64 7.52
C ILE A 261 20.69 -20.04 7.88
N LEU A 262 20.94 -19.73 9.16
CA LEU A 262 22.24 -19.23 9.62
C LEU A 262 23.37 -20.22 9.36
N SER A 263 23.15 -21.53 9.56
CA SER A 263 24.14 -22.57 9.27
C SER A 263 24.50 -22.58 7.78
N ARG A 264 23.51 -22.47 6.89
CA ARG A 264 23.70 -22.40 5.43
C ARG A 264 24.41 -21.11 5.00
N ILE A 265 24.16 -19.98 5.67
CA ILE A 265 24.85 -18.72 5.36
C ILE A 265 26.30 -18.72 5.86
N LYS A 266 26.57 -19.29 7.04
CA LYS A 266 27.89 -19.29 7.70
C LYS A 266 29.00 -19.84 6.80
N VAL A 267 28.73 -20.91 6.06
CA VAL A 267 29.71 -21.52 5.13
C VAL A 267 30.11 -20.61 3.98
N HIS A 268 29.32 -19.58 3.68
CA HIS A 268 29.56 -18.64 2.57
C HIS A 268 30.04 -17.25 3.02
N LEU A 269 30.15 -16.96 4.33
CA LEU A 269 30.45 -15.62 4.83
C LEU A 269 31.73 -15.00 4.24
N ASN A 270 32.80 -15.79 4.11
CA ASN A 270 34.06 -15.31 3.54
C ASN A 270 33.94 -14.95 2.05
N ALA A 271 33.13 -15.69 1.29
CA ALA A 271 32.86 -15.36 -0.11
C ALA A 271 31.97 -14.12 -0.23
N LEU A 272 30.94 -13.99 0.61
CA LEU A 272 29.99 -12.87 0.61
C LEU A 272 30.66 -11.51 0.86
N LYS A 273 31.75 -11.47 1.64
CA LYS A 273 32.55 -10.24 1.86
C LYS A 273 33.09 -9.61 0.56
N LYS A 274 33.20 -10.39 -0.52
CA LYS A 274 33.66 -9.91 -1.83
C LYS A 274 32.56 -9.23 -2.66
N TYR A 275 31.29 -9.41 -2.30
CA TYR A 275 30.15 -8.86 -3.03
C TYR A 275 29.59 -7.63 -2.33
N THR A 276 29.20 -6.60 -3.09
CA THR A 276 28.64 -5.35 -2.55
C THR A 276 27.45 -5.62 -1.63
N TYR A 277 26.45 -6.37 -2.10
CA TYR A 277 25.24 -6.67 -1.34
C TYR A 277 25.45 -7.78 -0.30
N GLY A 278 26.35 -8.74 -0.58
CA GLY A 278 26.71 -9.81 0.34
C GLY A 278 27.28 -9.30 1.67
N LYS A 279 27.97 -8.16 1.67
CA LYS A 279 28.46 -7.50 2.90
C LYS A 279 27.33 -7.15 3.87
N HIS A 280 26.15 -6.75 3.39
CA HIS A 280 25.01 -6.45 4.24
C HIS A 280 24.51 -7.68 4.99
N ILE A 281 24.47 -8.83 4.31
CA ILE A 281 24.13 -10.12 4.93
C ILE A 281 25.14 -10.49 6.02
N VAL A 282 26.44 -10.36 5.73
CA VAL A 282 27.52 -10.65 6.70
C VAL A 282 27.33 -9.82 7.96
N THR A 283 27.17 -8.50 7.82
CA THR A 283 26.95 -7.60 8.98
C THR A 283 25.69 -7.97 9.76
N ARG A 284 24.62 -8.38 9.07
CA ARG A 284 23.37 -8.80 9.74
C ARG A 284 23.56 -10.10 10.52
N VAL A 285 24.20 -11.09 9.92
CA VAL A 285 24.47 -12.39 10.55
C VAL A 285 25.38 -12.24 11.76
N GLU A 286 26.47 -11.48 11.65
CA GLU A 286 27.39 -11.22 12.77
C GLU A 286 26.67 -10.58 13.97
N LYS A 287 25.76 -9.63 13.72
CA LYS A 287 24.92 -9.04 14.77
C LYS A 287 23.98 -10.05 15.44
N LEU A 288 23.35 -10.93 14.65
CA LEU A 288 22.44 -11.96 15.17
C LEU A 288 23.17 -13.00 16.01
N VAL A 289 24.36 -13.44 15.57
CA VAL A 289 25.20 -14.38 16.33
C VAL A 289 25.63 -13.75 17.66
N ALA A 290 26.14 -12.52 17.64
CA ALA A 290 26.55 -11.83 18.87
C ALA A 290 25.37 -11.59 19.84
N ALA A 291 24.16 -11.32 19.32
CA ALA A 291 22.97 -11.19 20.14
C ALA A 291 22.53 -12.53 20.75
N GLY A 292 22.65 -13.63 20.00
CA GLY A 292 22.38 -14.99 20.48
C GLY A 292 23.32 -15.41 21.61
N GLU A 293 24.63 -15.18 21.44
CA GLU A 293 25.65 -15.48 22.46
C GLU A 293 25.38 -14.72 23.78
N ARG A 294 24.97 -13.44 23.71
CA ARG A 294 24.59 -12.66 24.89
C ARG A 294 23.35 -13.23 25.61
N ARG A 295 22.35 -13.71 24.86
CA ARG A 295 21.15 -14.33 25.45
C ARG A 295 21.49 -15.63 26.17
N ILE A 296 22.34 -16.47 25.58
CA ILE A 296 22.80 -17.73 26.20
C ILE A 296 23.61 -17.43 27.46
N ALA A 297 24.54 -16.47 27.41
CA ALA A 297 25.33 -16.06 28.57
C ALA A 297 24.47 -15.51 29.72
N ALA A 298 23.37 -14.81 29.41
CA ALA A 298 22.43 -14.29 30.41
C ALA A 298 21.51 -15.38 31.03
N GLN A 299 21.36 -16.53 30.36
CA GLN A 299 20.55 -17.66 30.82
C GLN A 299 21.40 -18.75 31.50
N ALA A 300 22.72 -18.64 31.50
CA ALA A 300 23.60 -19.58 32.16
C ALA A 300 23.47 -19.45 33.70
N PRO A 301 23.32 -20.57 34.44
CA PRO A 301 23.25 -20.53 35.90
C PRO A 301 24.56 -19.97 36.48
N PRO A 302 24.50 -19.23 37.61
CA PRO A 302 25.71 -18.72 38.25
C PRO A 302 26.65 -19.88 38.62
N GLN A 303 27.93 -19.73 38.30
CA GLN A 303 28.94 -20.72 38.64
C GLN A 303 28.97 -20.92 40.17
N PRO A 304 28.96 -22.18 40.66
CA PRO A 304 29.10 -22.44 42.09
C PRO A 304 30.46 -21.95 42.58
N ALA A 305 30.42 -21.25 43.72
CA ALA A 305 31.58 -20.68 44.41
C ALA A 305 32.52 -21.77 44.97
#